data_AF-A0A6A5VZY4-F1
#
_entry.id   AF-A0A6A5VZY4-F1
#
_cell.length_a   1.000
_cell.length_b   1.000
_cell.length_c   1.000
_cell.angle_alpha   90.00
_cell.angle_beta   90.00
_cell.angle_gamma   90.00
#
_symmetry.space_group_name_H-M   'P 1'
#
loop_
_entity.id
_entity.type
_entity.pdbx_description
1 polymer ?
#
loop_
_entity_poly.entity_id
_entity_poly.type
_entity_poly.pdbx_seq_one_letter_code
_entity_poly.pdbx_strand_id
1 'polypeptide(L)'
;CVACMDRYARFDALELGCKREGDATHHAYCRACLIDLFKASLSDTTLFPPRCCGVHILLSTCVHLFPPDLVQQYKQKEVELATPNPTYCSNRYCAKFIQPEDLMADVATCSACNASTCIMCKNPRHKGLCPEDPTVQMLMDVAREKRWQRCYRCRTMVELLVGCYHM
;
A
#
# COMPACT_ATOMS: atom_id res chain seq x y z
N CYS A 1 -19.63 1.67 27.44
CA CYS A 1 -18.71 1.88 26.30
C CYS A 1 -18.46 3.38 26.17
N VAL A 2 -17.22 3.81 25.99
CA VAL A 2 -16.87 5.25 25.93
C VAL A 2 -17.26 5.94 24.62
N ALA A 3 -17.57 5.16 23.57
CA ALA A 3 -17.96 5.71 22.27
C ALA A 3 -19.47 5.92 22.14
N CYS A 4 -20.28 4.89 22.43
CA CYS A 4 -21.75 4.99 22.34
C CYS A 4 -22.44 5.31 23.67
N MET A 5 -21.70 5.39 24.78
CA MET A 5 -22.23 5.62 26.14
C MET A 5 -23.18 4.53 26.69
N ASP A 6 -23.37 3.42 25.98
CA ASP A 6 -24.22 2.31 26.43
C ASP A 6 -23.49 1.30 27.33
N ARG A 7 -24.27 0.52 28.10
CA ARG A 7 -23.79 -0.54 29.00
C ARG A 7 -23.75 -1.90 28.31
N TYR A 8 -22.66 -2.63 28.49
CA TYR A 8 -22.45 -3.96 27.92
C TYR A 8 -21.87 -4.90 28.98
N ALA A 9 -22.09 -6.19 28.82
CA ALA A 9 -21.44 -7.20 29.65
C ALA A 9 -19.92 -7.18 29.41
N ARG A 10 -19.14 -7.49 30.46
CA ARG A 10 -17.67 -7.41 30.40
C ARG A 10 -17.05 -8.30 29.32
N PHE A 11 -17.68 -9.42 28.99
CA PHE A 11 -17.19 -10.34 27.95
C PHE A 11 -17.42 -9.83 26.52
N ASP A 12 -18.29 -8.84 26.33
CA ASP A 12 -18.64 -8.24 25.02
C ASP A 12 -18.07 -6.81 24.87
N ALA A 13 -17.12 -6.47 25.73
CA ALA A 13 -16.44 -5.20 25.73
C ALA A 13 -14.96 -5.40 26.02
N LEU A 14 -14.12 -4.58 25.38
CA LEU A 14 -12.70 -4.53 25.67
C LEU A 14 -12.42 -3.37 26.62
N GLU A 15 -11.92 -3.70 27.81
CA GLU A 15 -11.34 -2.74 28.75
C GLU A 15 -9.88 -2.47 28.36
N LEU A 16 -9.54 -1.20 28.11
CA LEU A 16 -8.19 -0.77 27.74
C LEU A 16 -7.44 -0.30 28.98
N GLY A 17 -6.10 -0.35 28.95
CA GLY A 17 -5.28 0.19 30.05
C GLY A 17 -5.22 1.72 30.13
N CYS A 18 -5.88 2.44 29.22
CA CYS A 18 -5.82 3.91 29.17
C CYS A 18 -6.92 4.56 30.02
N LYS A 19 -6.57 5.72 30.61
CA LYS A 19 -7.43 6.55 31.46
C LYS A 19 -7.04 8.02 31.24
N ARG A 20 -8.01 8.92 31.07
CA ARG A 20 -7.72 10.37 31.01
C ARG A 20 -7.70 10.98 32.39
N GLU A 21 -7.03 12.12 32.54
CA GLU A 21 -7.14 12.95 33.74
C GLU A 21 -8.61 13.35 33.94
N GLY A 22 -9.19 12.95 35.07
CA GLY A 22 -10.59 13.23 35.42
C GLY A 22 -11.54 12.03 35.26
N ASP A 23 -11.16 10.97 34.54
CA ASP A 23 -11.98 9.77 34.49
C ASP A 23 -11.85 8.97 35.80
N ALA A 24 -12.93 8.35 36.26
CA ALA A 24 -12.89 7.45 37.43
C ALA A 24 -12.34 6.06 37.04
N THR A 25 -12.66 5.59 35.83
CA THR A 25 -12.41 4.23 35.34
C THR A 25 -11.60 4.22 34.06
N HIS A 26 -11.01 3.06 33.74
CA HIS A 26 -10.40 2.84 32.44
C HIS A 26 -11.43 2.92 31.31
N HIS A 27 -10.96 3.28 30.11
CA HIS A 27 -11.81 3.29 28.93
C HIS A 27 -12.14 1.89 28.46
N ALA A 28 -13.39 1.69 28.08
CA ALA A 28 -13.87 0.41 27.53
C ALA A 28 -14.72 0.62 26.29
N TYR A 29 -14.53 -0.24 25.28
CA TYR A 29 -15.28 -0.21 24.02
C TYR A 29 -16.15 -1.45 23.90
N CYS A 30 -17.41 -1.30 23.49
CA CYS A 30 -18.20 -2.46 23.06
C CYS A 30 -17.68 -2.99 21.73
N ARG A 31 -18.02 -4.24 21.42
CA ARG A 31 -17.64 -4.90 20.17
C ARG A 31 -17.94 -4.06 18.93
N ALA A 32 -19.14 -3.50 18.81
CA ALA A 32 -19.57 -2.74 17.64
C ALA A 32 -18.72 -1.48 17.43
N CYS A 33 -18.60 -0.63 18.46
CA CYS A 33 -17.80 0.59 18.36
C CYS A 33 -16.32 0.30 18.13
N LEU A 34 -15.79 -0.81 18.64
CA LEU A 34 -14.41 -1.21 18.39
C LEU A 34 -14.21 -1.63 16.93
N ILE A 35 -15.15 -2.39 16.36
CA ILE A 35 -15.14 -2.75 14.93
C ILE A 35 -15.18 -1.50 14.07
N ASP A 36 -16.05 -0.54 14.39
CA ASP A 36 -16.20 0.70 13.62
C ASP A 36 -14.94 1.56 13.70
N LEU A 37 -14.29 1.63 14.87
CA LEU A 37 -13.00 2.31 15.03
C LEU A 37 -11.92 1.72 14.14
N PHE A 38 -11.83 0.38 14.06
CA PHE A 38 -10.87 -0.29 13.18
C PHE A 38 -11.23 -0.12 11.70
N LYS A 39 -12.50 -0.19 11.32
CA LYS A 39 -12.91 0.09 9.93
C LYS A 39 -12.60 1.52 9.50
N ALA A 40 -12.78 2.49 10.40
CA ALA A 40 -12.43 3.88 10.14
C ALA A 40 -10.92 4.03 9.91
N SER A 41 -10.07 3.36 10.70
CA SER A 41 -8.61 3.43 10.52
C SER A 41 -8.11 2.73 9.25
N LEU A 42 -8.86 1.77 8.69
CA LEU A 42 -8.54 1.19 7.37
C LEU A 42 -8.82 2.16 6.22
N SER A 43 -9.82 3.02 6.39
CA SER A 43 -10.25 3.98 5.37
C SER A 43 -9.43 5.27 5.43
N ASP A 44 -9.10 5.74 6.63
CA ASP A 44 -8.31 6.95 6.88
C ASP A 44 -6.97 6.58 7.51
N THR A 45 -5.90 6.73 6.75
CA THR A 45 -4.53 6.42 7.18
C THR A 45 -4.04 7.30 8.32
N THR A 46 -4.63 8.48 8.54
CA THR A 46 -4.28 9.36 9.69
C THR A 46 -4.74 8.77 11.03
N LEU A 47 -5.80 7.95 10.99
CA LEU A 47 -6.35 7.24 12.14
C LEU A 47 -5.68 5.87 12.35
N PHE A 48 -4.75 5.49 11.48
CA PHE A 48 -3.98 4.26 11.61
C PHE A 48 -2.69 4.49 12.41
N PRO A 49 -2.30 3.57 13.30
CA PRO A 49 -3.13 2.52 13.90
C PRO A 49 -4.20 3.14 14.82
N PRO A 50 -5.31 2.42 15.12
CA PRO A 50 -6.37 2.91 15.98
C PRO A 50 -5.85 3.17 17.41
N ARG A 51 -6.22 4.32 17.96
CA ARG A 51 -5.74 4.81 19.26
C ARG A 51 -6.89 5.14 20.19
N CYS A 52 -6.67 4.93 21.48
CA CYS A 52 -7.47 5.53 22.55
C CYS A 52 -6.55 6.36 23.46
N CYS A 53 -6.89 7.63 23.67
CA CYS A 53 -6.07 8.54 24.50
C CYS A 53 -4.60 8.64 24.07
N GLY A 54 -4.34 8.52 22.76
CA GLY A 54 -2.98 8.50 22.20
C GLY A 54 -2.27 7.15 22.29
N VAL A 55 -2.81 6.18 23.03
CA VAL A 55 -2.25 4.83 23.17
C VAL A 55 -2.80 3.93 22.06
N HIS A 56 -1.91 3.17 21.41
CA HIS A 56 -2.28 2.25 20.34
C HIS A 56 -3.09 1.07 20.89
N ILE A 57 -4.19 0.74 20.21
CA ILE A 57 -4.98 -0.44 20.52
C ILE A 57 -4.44 -1.60 19.68
N LEU A 58 -3.80 -2.57 20.34
CA LEU A 58 -3.21 -3.71 19.66
C LEU A 58 -4.29 -4.65 19.11
N LEU A 59 -4.15 -5.09 17.86
CA LEU A 59 -5.08 -6.06 17.26
C LEU A 59 -5.15 -7.38 18.08
N SER A 60 -4.03 -7.80 18.67
CA SER A 60 -3.94 -9.03 19.47
C SER A 60 -4.89 -9.06 20.67
N THR A 61 -5.20 -7.90 21.28
CA THR A 61 -6.09 -7.82 22.44
C THR A 61 -7.56 -7.89 22.06
N CYS A 62 -7.91 -7.61 20.80
CA CYS A 62 -9.28 -7.50 20.32
C CYS A 62 -9.66 -8.49 19.22
N VAL A 63 -8.72 -9.30 18.73
CA VAL A 63 -8.92 -10.20 17.58
C VAL A 63 -10.13 -11.13 17.73
N HIS A 64 -10.41 -11.60 18.95
CA HIS A 64 -11.53 -12.51 19.25
C HIS A 64 -12.90 -11.82 19.17
N LEU A 65 -12.94 -10.49 19.23
CA LEU A 65 -14.15 -9.70 19.06
C LEU A 65 -14.44 -9.37 17.59
N PHE A 66 -13.51 -9.62 16.68
CA PHE A 66 -13.61 -9.18 15.29
C PHE A 66 -14.02 -10.30 14.32
N PRO A 67 -14.73 -9.95 13.23
CA PRO A 67 -14.87 -10.85 12.09
C PRO A 67 -13.50 -11.20 11.50
N PRO A 68 -13.26 -12.44 11.06
CA PRO A 68 -12.00 -12.85 10.46
C PRO A 68 -11.55 -11.97 9.28
N ASP A 69 -12.50 -11.54 8.45
CA ASP A 69 -12.21 -10.69 7.29
C ASP A 69 -11.63 -9.33 7.70
N LEU A 70 -12.13 -8.73 8.79
CA LEU A 70 -11.62 -7.45 9.29
C LEU A 70 -10.19 -7.59 9.82
N VAL A 71 -9.91 -8.70 10.52
CA VAL A 71 -8.57 -9.03 11.02
C VAL A 71 -7.59 -9.16 9.85
N GLN A 72 -8.00 -9.85 8.77
CA GLN A 72 -7.16 -10.01 7.58
C GLN A 72 -6.91 -8.68 6.88
N GLN A 73 -7.96 -7.86 6.67
CA GLN A 73 -7.81 -6.53 6.07
C GLN A 73 -6.88 -5.63 6.88
N TYR A 74 -6.97 -5.66 8.21
CA TYR A 74 -6.07 -4.90 9.06
C TYR A 74 -4.62 -5.33 8.93
N LYS A 75 -4.35 -6.64 8.95
CA LYS A 75 -2.98 -7.15 8.74
C LYS A 75 -2.42 -6.76 7.38
N GLN A 76 -3.24 -6.84 6.33
CA GLN A 76 -2.84 -6.39 4.99
C GLN A 76 -2.53 -4.89 4.97
N LYS A 77 -3.35 -4.06 5.63
CA LYS A 77 -3.13 -2.62 5.72
C LYS A 77 -1.89 -2.26 6.52
N GLU A 78 -1.60 -3.02 7.59
CA GLU A 78 -0.39 -2.87 8.39
C GLU A 78 0.87 -3.11 7.55
N VAL A 79 0.89 -4.18 6.75
CA VAL A 79 1.99 -4.47 5.81
C VAL A 79 2.08 -3.40 4.72
N GLU A 80 0.95 -2.98 4.14
CA GLU A 80 0.88 -1.92 3.13
C GLU A 80 1.54 -0.63 3.61
N LEU A 81 1.20 -0.17 4.82
CA LEU A 81 1.74 1.06 5.40
C LEU A 81 3.19 0.92 5.90
N ALA A 82 3.61 -0.29 6.26
CA ALA A 82 5.01 -0.58 6.60
C ALA A 82 5.90 -0.71 5.36
N THR A 83 5.33 -0.98 4.19
CA THR A 83 6.08 -1.18 2.94
C THR A 83 6.49 0.17 2.33
N PRO A 84 7.80 0.45 2.15
CA PRO A 84 8.25 1.63 1.44
C PRO A 84 7.84 1.57 -0.04
N ASN A 85 7.25 2.65 -0.57
CA ASN A 85 6.76 2.74 -1.95
C ASN A 85 5.84 1.55 -2.35
N PRO A 86 4.68 1.40 -1.65
CA PRO A 86 3.78 0.27 -1.86
C PRO A 86 3.30 0.22 -3.32
N THR A 87 3.21 -0.99 -3.86
CA THR A 87 2.76 -1.21 -5.25
C THR A 87 1.32 -1.69 -5.25
N TYR A 88 0.47 -0.98 -5.98
CA TYR A 88 -0.93 -1.34 -6.16
C TYR A 88 -1.14 -1.91 -7.56
N CYS A 89 -2.17 -2.75 -7.70
CA CYS A 89 -2.56 -3.28 -8.99
C CYS A 89 -2.95 -2.17 -9.96
N SER A 90 -2.28 -2.11 -11.11
CA SER A 90 -2.57 -1.17 -12.20
C SER A 90 -3.97 -1.29 -12.81
N ASN A 91 -4.67 -2.41 -12.60
CA ASN A 91 -6.06 -2.55 -12.96
C ASN A 91 -6.92 -1.66 -12.04
N ARG A 92 -7.50 -0.59 -12.59
CA ARG A 92 -8.31 0.39 -11.86
C ARG A 92 -9.53 -0.18 -11.16
N TYR A 93 -10.08 -1.30 -11.65
CA TYR A 93 -11.20 -1.99 -10.99
C TYR A 93 -10.75 -2.85 -9.81
N CYS A 94 -9.46 -3.23 -9.76
CA CYS A 94 -8.90 -4.00 -8.67
C CYS A 94 -8.24 -3.09 -7.64
N ALA A 95 -7.23 -2.31 -8.06
CA ALA A 95 -6.48 -1.35 -7.25
C ALA A 95 -5.96 -1.89 -5.90
N LYS A 96 -5.92 -3.21 -5.70
CA LYS A 96 -5.47 -3.83 -4.46
C LYS A 96 -3.96 -3.67 -4.31
N PHE A 97 -3.53 -3.47 -3.07
CA PHE A 97 -2.12 -3.59 -2.69
C PHE A 97 -1.60 -4.98 -3.05
N ILE A 98 -0.41 -5.04 -3.66
CA ILE A 98 0.29 -6.28 -4.00
C ILE A 98 1.38 -6.49 -2.95
N GLN A 99 1.40 -7.67 -2.34
CA GLN A 99 2.34 -7.94 -1.26
C GLN A 99 3.77 -8.00 -1.80
N PRO A 100 4.79 -7.59 -1.03
CA PRO A 100 6.20 -7.62 -1.45
C PRO A 100 6.67 -8.99 -1.98
N GLU A 101 6.09 -10.07 -1.49
CA GLU A 101 6.40 -11.45 -1.91
C GLU A 101 5.94 -11.76 -3.35
N ASP A 102 4.94 -11.02 -3.85
CA ASP A 102 4.40 -11.16 -5.21
C ASP A 102 5.13 -10.26 -6.24
N LEU A 103 6.23 -9.63 -5.84
CA LEU A 103 7.11 -8.84 -6.71
C LEU A 103 8.25 -9.71 -7.23
N MET A 104 8.39 -9.79 -8.55
CA MET A 104 9.48 -10.50 -9.21
C MET A 104 10.19 -9.57 -10.20
N ALA A 105 11.46 -9.28 -9.93
CA ALA A 105 12.24 -8.27 -10.64
C ALA A 105 11.44 -6.94 -10.70
N ASP A 106 11.16 -6.44 -11.90
CA ASP A 106 10.45 -5.16 -12.09
C ASP A 106 8.93 -5.29 -12.24
N VAL A 107 8.37 -6.46 -11.91
CA VAL A 107 6.96 -6.78 -12.14
C VAL A 107 6.29 -7.27 -10.86
N ALA A 108 5.20 -6.61 -10.48
CA ALA A 108 4.29 -7.04 -9.42
C ALA A 108 3.09 -7.77 -10.04
N THR A 109 2.77 -8.98 -9.57
CA THR A 109 1.61 -9.74 -10.04
C THR A 109 0.50 -9.74 -9.01
N CYS A 110 -0.69 -9.26 -9.37
CA CYS A 110 -1.80 -9.21 -8.45
C CYS A 110 -2.45 -10.59 -8.26
N SER A 111 -2.41 -11.14 -7.05
CA SER A 111 -3.06 -12.42 -6.71
C SER A 111 -4.58 -12.43 -6.87
N ALA A 112 -5.24 -11.25 -6.85
CA ALA A 112 -6.69 -11.15 -6.94
C ALA A 112 -7.25 -11.14 -8.38
N CYS A 113 -6.49 -10.60 -9.35
CA CYS A 113 -6.97 -10.48 -10.74
C CYS A 113 -5.93 -10.93 -11.79
N ASN A 114 -4.77 -11.42 -11.36
CA ASN A 114 -3.64 -11.86 -12.18
C ASN A 114 -3.05 -10.78 -13.11
N ALA A 115 -3.44 -9.51 -12.96
CA ALA A 115 -2.85 -8.42 -13.72
C ALA A 115 -1.42 -8.15 -13.24
N SER A 116 -0.51 -7.99 -14.20
CA SER A 116 0.88 -7.61 -13.95
C SER A 116 1.06 -6.09 -14.02
N THR A 117 1.79 -5.54 -13.06
CA THR A 117 2.05 -4.10 -12.91
C THR A 117 3.56 -3.86 -12.90
N CYS A 118 4.04 -2.83 -13.60
CA CYS A 118 5.44 -2.43 -13.50
C CYS A 118 5.69 -1.73 -12.17
N ILE A 119 6.70 -2.17 -11.40
CA ILE A 119 6.98 -1.59 -10.07
C ILE A 119 7.56 -0.17 -10.15
N MET A 120 8.15 0.19 -11.29
CA MET A 120 8.82 1.48 -11.50
C MET A 120 7.80 2.58 -11.80
N CYS A 121 7.01 2.41 -12.86
CA CYS A 121 6.00 3.40 -13.28
C CYS A 121 4.59 3.17 -12.70
N LYS A 122 4.37 2.07 -11.97
CA LYS A 122 3.05 1.65 -11.43
C LYS A 122 1.94 1.45 -12.48
N ASN A 123 2.28 1.49 -13.77
CA ASN A 123 1.37 1.23 -14.89
C ASN A 123 1.27 -0.28 -15.21
N PRO A 124 0.31 -0.68 -16.07
CA PRO A 124 0.25 -2.05 -16.56
C PRO A 124 1.60 -2.50 -17.13
N ARG A 125 1.95 -3.76 -16.91
CA ARG A 125 3.19 -4.34 -17.41
C ARG A 125 3.33 -4.06 -18.91
N HIS A 126 4.43 -3.44 -19.28
CA HIS A 126 4.78 -3.15 -20.67
C HIS A 126 5.96 -4.00 -21.14
N LYS A 127 6.16 -4.05 -22.46
CA LYS A 127 7.32 -4.68 -23.09
C LYS A 127 8.43 -3.65 -23.28
N GLY A 128 9.68 -4.08 -23.11
CA GLY A 128 10.85 -3.21 -23.23
C GLY A 128 11.14 -2.40 -21.97
N LEU A 129 12.13 -1.51 -22.08
CA LEU A 129 12.63 -0.67 -20.98
C LEU A 129 11.56 0.30 -20.48
N CYS A 130 11.41 0.41 -19.16
CA CYS A 130 10.50 1.37 -18.53
C CYS A 130 11.02 2.81 -18.74
N PRO A 131 10.21 3.75 -19.24
CA PRO A 131 10.64 5.13 -19.43
C PRO A 131 10.87 5.89 -18.11
N GLU A 132 10.30 5.40 -17.02
CA GLU A 132 10.47 5.95 -15.66
C GLU A 132 11.58 5.22 -14.88
N ASP A 133 12.27 4.27 -15.50
CA ASP A 133 13.48 3.68 -14.90
C ASP A 133 14.62 4.71 -14.93
N PRO A 134 15.22 5.06 -13.77
CA PRO A 134 16.31 6.03 -13.69
C PRO A 134 17.49 5.69 -14.61
N THR A 135 17.81 4.40 -14.76
CA THR A 135 18.92 3.95 -15.62
C THR A 135 18.60 4.17 -17.09
N VAL A 136 17.34 3.96 -17.47
CA VAL A 136 16.85 4.24 -18.82
C VAL A 136 16.86 5.74 -19.08
N GLN A 137 16.46 6.57 -18.12
CA GLN A 137 16.51 8.02 -18.23
C GLN A 137 17.95 8.52 -18.42
N MET A 138 18.90 8.05 -17.60
CA MET A 138 20.32 8.37 -17.75
C MET A 138 20.85 7.97 -19.13
N LEU A 139 20.47 6.79 -19.64
CA LEU A 139 20.82 6.37 -20.99
C LEU A 139 20.25 7.31 -22.06
N MET A 140 19.00 7.77 -21.89
CA MET A 140 18.38 8.72 -22.82
C MET A 140 19.07 10.10 -22.80
N ASP A 141 19.54 10.54 -21.64
CA ASP A 141 20.25 11.81 -21.51
C ASP A 141 21.60 11.76 -22.21
N VAL A 142 22.39 10.70 -21.96
CA VAL A 142 23.65 10.46 -22.69
C VAL A 142 23.41 10.34 -24.19
N ALA A 143 22.36 9.61 -24.59
CA ALA A 143 21.99 9.48 -25.99
C ALA A 143 21.68 10.83 -26.64
N ARG A 144 20.99 11.73 -25.92
CA ARG A 144 20.67 13.07 -26.41
C ARG A 144 21.92 13.92 -26.57
N GLU A 145 22.83 13.89 -25.58
CA GLU A 145 24.11 14.60 -25.62
C GLU A 145 24.98 14.12 -26.78
N LYS A 146 25.06 12.80 -26.98
CA LYS A 146 25.84 12.16 -28.05
C LYS A 146 25.10 12.12 -29.40
N ARG A 147 23.88 12.64 -29.47
CA ARG A 147 22.99 12.62 -30.65
C ARG A 147 22.77 11.20 -31.21
N TRP A 148 22.78 10.20 -30.34
CA TRP A 148 22.41 8.84 -30.70
C TRP A 148 20.92 8.80 -31.08
N GLN A 149 20.59 7.99 -32.09
CA GLN A 149 19.22 7.83 -32.57
C GLN A 149 18.72 6.41 -32.28
N ARG A 150 17.40 6.22 -32.25
CA ARG A 150 16.80 4.87 -32.18
C ARG A 150 16.53 4.38 -33.58
N CYS A 151 17.05 3.21 -33.95
CA CYS A 151 16.72 2.56 -35.22
C CYS A 151 15.20 2.40 -35.35
N TYR A 152 14.62 2.81 -36.47
CA TYR A 152 13.17 2.74 -36.70
C TYR A 152 12.62 1.30 -36.64
N ARG A 153 13.42 0.32 -37.04
CA ARG A 153 13.00 -1.09 -37.15
C ARG A 153 13.14 -1.86 -35.84
N CYS A 154 14.30 -1.79 -35.18
CA CYS A 154 14.58 -2.60 -33.98
C CYS A 154 14.63 -1.78 -32.68
N ARG A 155 14.55 -0.44 -32.76
CA ARG A 155 14.59 0.49 -31.61
C ARG A 155 15.90 0.49 -30.81
N THR A 156 16.94 -0.22 -31.27
CA THR A 156 18.30 -0.16 -30.72
C THR A 156 18.88 1.25 -30.87
N MET A 157 19.64 1.70 -29.87
CA MET A 157 20.39 2.96 -29.93
C MET A 157 21.56 2.83 -30.91
N VAL A 158 21.67 3.78 -31.83
CA VAL A 158 22.72 3.85 -32.85
C VAL A 158 23.44 5.19 -32.79
N GLU A 159 24.75 5.15 -32.94
CA GLU A 159 25.61 6.32 -33.02
C GLU A 159 25.97 6.59 -34.49
N LEU A 160 25.83 7.85 -34.92
CA LEU A 160 26.32 8.29 -36.23
C LEU A 160 27.76 8.77 -36.07
N LEU A 161 28.73 7.94 -36.46
CA LEU A 161 30.15 8.27 -36.36
C LEU A 161 30.58 9.31 -37.41
N VAL A 162 30.14 9.15 -38.66
CA VAL A 162 30.45 10.04 -39.80
C VAL A 162 29.36 9.91 -40.88
N GLY A 163 28.97 10.99 -41.57
CA GLY A 163 28.17 10.91 -42.81
C GLY A 163 26.80 11.60 -42.82
N CYS A 164 26.00 11.29 -43.85
CA CYS A 164 24.68 11.89 -44.14
C CYS A 164 23.56 11.27 -43.29
N TYR A 165 22.51 12.03 -42.98
CA TYR A 165 21.40 11.67 -42.09
C TYR A 165 20.44 10.58 -42.58
N HIS A 166 20.82 9.79 -43.58
CA HIS A 166 19.99 8.68 -44.07
C HIS A 166 20.30 7.44 -43.20
N MET A 167 19.50 7.24 -42.15
CA MET A 167 19.59 6.13 -41.19
C MET A 167 18.28 5.34 -41.11
#